data_AF-N9TRP3-F1
#
_entry.id   AF-N9TRP3-F1
#
_cell.length_a   1.000
_cell.length_b   1.000
_cell.length_c   1.000
_cell.angle_alpha   90.00
_cell.angle_beta   90.00
_cell.angle_gamma   90.00
#
_symmetry.space_group_name_H-M   'P 1'
#
loop_
_entity.id
_entity.type
_entity.pdbx_description
1 polymer ?
#
loop_
_entity_poly.entity_id
_entity_poly.type
_entity_poly.pdbx_seq_one_letter_code
_entity_poly.pdbx_strand_id
1 'polypeptide(L)'
;MKKKLSLLLGALSVISMPIVAISCSNSEKNDKQDNTKIRSDLIKEIEKLNFEQKVELISKLNLSKEKKGELIGKLNNGAAVAGAIVWYMTSAEQRAAALQAYTLAKIAFDNIKKKEMSGNELDFSKSKDGEVSNTQSNKAVPVVFMDIDETVLVNEYSESWMIYENNGKFDEDFKNKVDAKGNRKAVPGAINFINHVFTNGGIVLFNSGIPQLKESIEGIKRNLIKLGVKKEYVHDWMFWCSGVDTKAKNGKYEDKSPWKTALENKNLNKKVTSKNQRMNDVSDNKEGWNFKASESKSGDNVQTKVIMKIGDDFNDFYDDAYKNAKTPGANIDFITKNNLDRLFTEIEGTKGVKVTVENNVPKIENLNWHQFNIQIPGNAMYGGWTANYSYGAFDKLWKALKEIYENSKDNV
;
A
#
# COMPACT_ATOMS: atom_id res chain seq x y z
N MET A 1 20.68 -55.99 16.67
CA MET A 1 21.67 -55.23 15.88
C MET A 1 21.38 -55.08 14.38
N LYS A 2 20.56 -55.91 13.72
CA LYS A 2 20.17 -55.72 12.30
C LYS A 2 18.87 -54.94 12.03
N LYS A 3 18.20 -54.44 13.08
CA LYS A 3 16.96 -53.63 13.01
C LYS A 3 17.18 -52.11 13.21
N LYS A 4 18.45 -51.67 13.31
CA LYS A 4 18.84 -50.27 13.55
C LYS A 4 19.26 -49.51 12.28
N LEU A 5 19.15 -50.11 11.09
CA LEU A 5 19.58 -49.48 9.84
C LEU A 5 18.49 -49.38 8.75
N SER A 6 17.37 -50.11 8.85
CA SER A 6 16.31 -50.08 7.82
C SER A 6 15.24 -49.01 8.02
N LEU A 7 15.34 -48.17 9.06
CA LEU A 7 14.33 -47.14 9.40
C LEU A 7 14.90 -45.71 9.34
N LEU A 8 15.98 -45.57 8.56
CA LEU A 8 16.60 -44.30 8.20
C LEU A 8 16.33 -43.92 6.73
N LEU A 9 15.57 -44.72 5.96
CA LEU A 9 15.63 -44.68 4.48
C LEU A 9 14.32 -45.04 3.73
N GLY A 10 13.15 -44.62 4.19
CA GLY A 10 11.95 -44.72 3.34
C GLY A 10 10.92 -43.64 3.66
N ALA A 11 10.96 -42.45 3.08
CA ALA A 11 11.83 -41.89 2.08
C ALA A 11 11.84 -40.38 2.32
N LEU A 12 13.02 -39.79 2.48
CA LEU A 12 13.27 -38.39 2.15
C LEU A 12 14.77 -38.30 1.90
N SER A 13 15.08 -38.22 0.62
CA SER A 13 16.36 -37.78 0.13
C SER A 13 16.75 -36.47 0.81
N VAL A 14 17.87 -36.54 1.55
CA VAL A 14 18.86 -35.47 1.72
C VAL A 14 18.38 -34.26 2.56
N ILE A 15 18.50 -34.35 3.89
CA ILE A 15 19.51 -33.67 4.72
C ILE A 15 19.17 -34.02 6.17
N SER A 16 20.14 -34.63 6.85
CA SER A 16 20.07 -35.16 8.20
C SER A 16 19.73 -34.10 9.25
N MET A 17 18.57 -34.22 9.87
CA MET A 17 18.31 -33.68 11.21
C MET A 17 18.51 -34.80 12.23
N PRO A 18 19.16 -34.56 13.37
CA PRO A 18 19.25 -35.57 14.41
C PRO A 18 17.90 -35.64 15.15
N ILE A 19 17.27 -36.80 14.99
CA ILE A 19 16.05 -37.18 15.69
C ILE A 19 16.45 -37.56 17.12
N VAL A 20 16.12 -36.71 18.09
CA VAL A 20 16.18 -37.06 19.51
C VAL A 20 14.97 -37.95 19.82
N ALA A 21 15.25 -39.21 20.14
CA ALA A 21 14.25 -40.16 20.59
C ALA A 21 14.09 -40.06 22.11
N ILE A 22 12.93 -39.59 22.56
CA ILE A 22 12.50 -39.67 23.97
C ILE A 22 11.95 -41.08 24.21
N SER A 23 12.57 -41.82 25.13
CA SER A 23 12.08 -43.10 25.66
C SER A 23 11.54 -42.85 27.07
N CYS A 24 10.22 -42.96 27.25
CA CYS A 24 9.61 -43.03 28.57
C CYS A 24 9.95 -44.39 29.22
N SER A 25 10.85 -44.39 30.21
CA SER A 25 10.98 -45.47 31.18
C SER A 25 11.07 -44.89 32.59
N ASN A 26 10.14 -45.32 33.46
CA ASN A 26 10.03 -44.93 34.86
C ASN A 26 11.36 -45.04 35.61
N SER A 27 11.90 -43.91 36.07
CA SER A 27 12.77 -43.85 37.24
C SER A 27 12.68 -42.47 37.89
N GLU A 28 11.70 -42.30 38.77
CA GLU A 28 11.59 -41.14 39.66
C GLU A 28 12.85 -41.06 40.53
N LYS A 29 13.76 -40.10 40.27
CA LYS A 29 14.49 -39.29 41.28
C LYS A 29 15.74 -38.51 40.79
N ASN A 30 16.08 -38.46 39.49
CA ASN A 30 17.18 -37.60 38.98
C ASN A 30 16.78 -36.65 37.81
N ASP A 31 15.49 -36.50 37.55
CA ASP A 31 14.97 -36.06 36.23
C ASP A 31 15.05 -34.57 35.87
N LYS A 32 15.35 -33.64 36.78
CA LYS A 32 15.30 -32.20 36.45
C LYS A 32 16.53 -31.70 35.69
N GLN A 33 17.70 -32.24 35.98
CA GLN A 33 18.95 -31.78 35.37
C GLN A 33 19.19 -32.39 33.99
N ASP A 34 18.79 -33.65 33.79
CA ASP A 34 18.95 -34.39 32.52
C ASP A 34 17.96 -33.92 31.44
N ASN A 35 16.69 -33.67 31.82
CA ASN A 35 15.69 -33.12 30.90
C ASN A 35 16.03 -31.71 30.40
N THR A 36 16.74 -30.92 31.21
CA THR A 36 17.18 -29.56 30.82
C THR A 36 18.27 -29.63 29.76
N LYS A 37 19.21 -30.56 29.89
CA LYS A 37 20.27 -30.79 28.91
C LYS A 37 19.72 -31.34 27.59
N ILE A 38 18.86 -32.37 27.65
CA ILE A 38 18.20 -32.95 26.47
C ILE A 38 17.40 -31.87 25.72
N ARG A 39 16.66 -31.02 26.44
CA ARG A 39 15.92 -29.90 25.84
C ARG A 39 16.84 -28.88 25.20
N SER A 40 17.97 -28.53 25.83
CA SER A 40 18.94 -27.59 25.27
C SER A 40 19.59 -28.14 24.00
N ASP A 41 19.93 -29.41 23.97
CA ASP A 41 20.54 -30.05 22.80
C ASP A 41 19.54 -30.17 21.65
N LEU A 42 18.27 -30.51 21.94
CA LEU A 42 17.17 -30.45 20.98
C LEU A 42 16.99 -29.07 20.34
N ILE A 43 17.04 -28.01 21.15
CA ILE A 43 16.92 -26.63 20.65
C ILE A 43 18.05 -26.32 19.67
N LYS A 44 19.30 -26.65 20.02
CA LYS A 44 20.46 -26.43 19.14
C LYS A 44 20.33 -27.18 17.82
N GLU A 45 19.81 -28.41 17.84
CA GLU A 45 19.63 -29.18 16.62
C GLU A 45 18.49 -28.63 15.74
N ILE A 46 17.41 -28.14 16.36
CA ILE A 46 16.33 -27.45 15.65
C ILE A 46 16.83 -26.13 15.04
N GLU A 47 17.71 -25.41 15.73
CA GLU A 47 18.28 -24.14 15.24
C GLU A 47 19.12 -24.33 13.97
N LYS A 48 19.84 -25.46 13.85
CA LYS A 48 20.64 -25.82 12.67
C LYS A 48 19.82 -26.15 11.42
N LEU A 49 18.53 -26.42 11.57
CA LEU A 49 17.66 -26.78 10.46
C LEU A 49 17.44 -25.60 9.52
N ASN A 50 17.42 -25.87 8.22
CA ASN A 50 16.98 -24.90 7.23
C ASN A 50 15.45 -24.71 7.28
N PHE A 51 14.93 -23.81 6.44
CA PHE A 51 13.52 -23.48 6.44
C PHE A 51 12.64 -24.68 6.06
N GLU A 52 12.96 -25.39 4.97
CA GLU A 52 12.17 -26.54 4.50
C GLU A 52 12.12 -27.66 5.55
N GLN A 53 13.25 -27.92 6.19
CA GLN A 53 13.37 -28.88 7.29
C GLN A 53 12.51 -28.49 8.49
N LYS A 54 12.48 -27.20 8.87
CA LYS A 54 11.62 -26.71 9.96
C LYS A 54 10.13 -26.86 9.60
N VAL A 55 9.74 -26.57 8.36
CA VAL A 55 8.36 -26.79 7.88
C VAL A 55 7.99 -28.27 7.96
N GLU A 56 8.86 -29.14 7.46
CA GLU A 56 8.64 -30.58 7.47
C GLU A 56 8.51 -31.12 8.90
N LEU A 57 9.38 -30.67 9.81
CA LEU A 57 9.31 -31.00 11.24
C LEU A 57 7.95 -30.60 11.82
N ILE A 58 7.52 -29.34 11.65
CA ILE A 58 6.22 -28.85 12.15
C ILE A 58 5.06 -29.71 11.63
N SER A 59 5.11 -30.12 10.35
CA SER A 59 4.07 -30.94 9.75
C SER A 59 3.92 -32.31 10.44
N LYS A 60 5.05 -32.91 10.83
CA LYS A 60 5.14 -34.25 11.46
C LYS A 60 4.87 -34.24 12.97
N LEU A 61 4.96 -33.09 13.64
CA LEU A 61 4.65 -32.99 15.07
C LEU A 61 3.18 -33.33 15.35
N ASN A 62 2.94 -34.12 16.39
CA ASN A 62 1.58 -34.43 16.87
C ASN A 62 1.06 -33.29 17.77
N LEU A 63 0.68 -32.18 17.13
CA LEU A 63 0.16 -30.96 17.77
C LEU A 63 -1.22 -30.61 17.20
N SER A 64 -2.02 -29.86 17.97
CA SER A 64 -3.28 -29.29 17.47
C SER A 64 -3.02 -28.36 16.29
N LYS A 65 -4.04 -28.14 15.44
CA LYS A 65 -3.92 -27.24 14.28
C LYS A 65 -3.52 -25.83 14.69
N GLU A 66 -4.02 -25.35 15.83
CA GLU A 66 -3.70 -24.05 16.42
C GLU A 66 -2.23 -23.95 16.79
N LYS A 67 -1.67 -24.97 17.46
CA LYS A 67 -0.25 -24.99 17.81
C LYS A 67 0.66 -25.12 16.60
N LYS A 68 0.25 -25.85 15.56
CA LYS A 68 0.97 -25.83 14.28
C LYS A 68 0.95 -24.44 13.64
N GLY A 69 -0.19 -23.76 13.64
CA GLY A 69 -0.31 -22.39 13.13
C GLY A 69 0.57 -21.37 13.88
N GLU A 70 0.63 -21.45 15.22
CA GLU A 70 1.56 -20.63 16.02
C GLU A 70 3.03 -20.87 15.66
N LEU A 71 3.41 -22.13 15.41
CA LEU A 71 4.78 -22.47 15.00
C LEU A 71 5.10 -21.96 13.59
N ILE A 72 4.16 -22.07 12.66
CA ILE A 72 4.29 -21.52 11.30
C ILE A 72 4.48 -20.00 11.37
N GLY A 73 3.66 -19.28 12.12
CA GLY A 73 3.79 -17.82 12.26
C GLY A 73 5.12 -17.38 12.89
N LYS A 74 5.65 -18.17 13.84
CA LYS A 74 7.00 -17.92 14.40
C LYS A 74 8.12 -18.20 13.40
N LEU A 75 7.94 -19.21 12.55
CA LEU A 75 8.90 -19.56 11.51
C LEU A 75 8.90 -18.51 10.39
N ASN A 76 7.72 -18.09 9.95
CA ASN A 76 7.53 -17.04 8.96
C ASN A 76 6.19 -16.33 9.21
N ASN A 77 6.28 -15.06 9.60
CA ASN A 77 5.11 -14.30 10.02
C ASN A 77 4.15 -14.00 8.86
N GLY A 78 4.68 -13.91 7.63
CA GLY A 78 3.94 -13.59 6.41
C GLY A 78 3.52 -14.82 5.60
N ALA A 79 3.66 -16.03 6.16
CA ALA A 79 3.29 -17.26 5.45
C ALA A 79 1.85 -17.24 4.90
N ALA A 80 0.93 -16.54 5.59
CA ALA A 80 -0.48 -16.47 5.19
C ALA A 80 -0.72 -15.62 3.94
N VAL A 81 0.18 -14.69 3.59
CA VAL A 81 0.01 -13.79 2.44
C VAL A 81 0.81 -14.22 1.21
N ALA A 82 1.60 -15.30 1.31
CA ALA A 82 2.39 -15.82 0.19
C ALA A 82 1.53 -16.14 -1.06
N GLY A 83 0.37 -16.78 -0.85
CA GLY A 83 -0.56 -17.06 -1.95
C GLY A 83 -1.15 -15.79 -2.58
N ALA A 84 -1.41 -14.76 -1.78
CA ALA A 84 -1.89 -13.47 -2.27
C ALA A 84 -0.83 -12.75 -3.11
N ILE A 85 0.46 -12.83 -2.71
CA ILE A 85 1.58 -12.29 -3.49
C ILE A 85 1.68 -13.00 -4.83
N VAL A 86 1.66 -14.34 -4.84
CA VAL A 86 1.71 -15.10 -6.11
C VAL A 86 0.53 -14.73 -7.00
N TRP A 87 -0.70 -14.73 -6.47
CA TRP A 87 -1.89 -14.32 -7.23
C TRP A 87 -1.75 -12.91 -7.80
N TYR A 88 -1.33 -11.93 -7.00
CA TYR A 88 -1.22 -10.54 -7.48
C TYR A 88 -0.17 -10.40 -8.60
N MET A 89 0.95 -11.10 -8.48
CA MET A 89 2.07 -10.96 -9.41
C MET A 89 1.91 -11.77 -10.70
N THR A 90 1.20 -12.90 -10.65
CA THR A 90 1.18 -13.87 -11.78
C THR A 90 -0.20 -14.14 -12.37
N SER A 91 -1.30 -13.75 -11.70
CA SER A 91 -2.64 -14.07 -12.18
C SER A 91 -3.06 -13.20 -13.36
N ALA A 92 -3.82 -13.79 -14.29
CA ALA A 92 -4.44 -13.04 -15.37
C ALA A 92 -5.60 -12.16 -14.84
N GLU A 93 -6.24 -12.60 -13.75
CA GLU A 93 -7.34 -11.94 -13.06
C GLU A 93 -6.90 -10.60 -12.49
N GLN A 94 -5.78 -10.53 -11.76
CA GLN A 94 -5.25 -9.27 -11.26
C GLN A 94 -4.95 -8.30 -12.41
N ARG A 95 -4.30 -8.79 -13.47
CA ARG A 95 -3.96 -7.98 -14.64
C ARG A 95 -5.20 -7.43 -15.32
N ALA A 96 -6.21 -8.27 -15.54
CA ALA A 96 -7.48 -7.87 -16.14
C ALA A 96 -8.21 -6.84 -15.27
N ALA A 97 -8.24 -7.05 -13.96
CA ALA A 97 -8.89 -6.15 -13.01
C ALA A 97 -8.20 -4.76 -12.95
N ALA A 98 -6.87 -4.72 -12.98
CA ALA A 98 -6.12 -3.46 -13.08
C ALA A 98 -6.40 -2.72 -14.41
N LEU A 99 -6.41 -3.44 -15.53
CA LEU A 99 -6.76 -2.86 -16.84
C LEU A 99 -8.20 -2.32 -16.87
N GLN A 100 -9.14 -3.03 -16.27
CA GLN A 100 -10.53 -2.55 -16.12
C GLN A 100 -10.60 -1.27 -15.29
N ALA A 101 -9.92 -1.23 -14.14
CA ALA A 101 -9.89 -0.06 -13.28
C ALA A 101 -9.32 1.18 -13.99
N TYR A 102 -8.22 1.03 -14.73
CA TYR A 102 -7.63 2.14 -15.49
C TYR A 102 -8.40 2.53 -16.75
N THR A 103 -9.14 1.59 -17.34
CA THR A 103 -10.08 1.91 -18.43
C THR A 103 -11.23 2.75 -17.90
N LEU A 104 -11.79 2.37 -16.74
CA LEU A 104 -12.80 3.15 -16.04
C LEU A 104 -12.27 4.54 -15.64
N ALA A 105 -11.06 4.62 -15.10
CA ALA A 105 -10.41 5.88 -14.74
C ALA A 105 -10.32 6.84 -15.94
N LYS A 106 -9.93 6.31 -17.11
CA LYS A 106 -9.87 7.09 -18.34
C LYS A 106 -11.24 7.66 -18.72
N ILE A 107 -12.28 6.82 -18.73
CA ILE A 107 -13.65 7.23 -19.07
C ILE A 107 -14.16 8.29 -18.08
N ALA A 108 -13.99 8.05 -16.78
CA ALA A 108 -14.42 8.98 -15.74
C ALA A 108 -13.69 10.33 -15.82
N PHE A 109 -12.39 10.33 -16.10
CA PHE A 109 -11.63 11.56 -16.32
C PHE A 109 -12.18 12.36 -17.51
N ASP A 110 -12.42 11.70 -18.65
CA ASP A 110 -12.95 12.34 -19.85
C ASP A 110 -14.37 12.90 -19.62
N ASN A 111 -15.20 12.18 -18.87
CA ASN A 111 -16.54 12.61 -18.47
C ASN A 111 -16.49 13.84 -17.56
N ILE A 112 -15.67 13.84 -16.50
CA ILE A 112 -15.48 14.99 -15.62
C ILE A 112 -15.00 16.20 -16.42
N LYS A 113 -14.00 16.02 -17.29
CA LYS A 113 -13.51 17.08 -18.18
C LYS A 113 -14.64 17.67 -18.99
N LYS A 114 -15.41 16.85 -19.70
CA LYS A 114 -16.55 17.31 -20.50
C LYS A 114 -17.58 18.09 -19.67
N LYS A 115 -17.87 17.63 -18.46
CA LYS A 115 -18.84 18.25 -17.54
C LYS A 115 -18.37 19.58 -16.99
N GLU A 116 -17.07 19.70 -16.73
CA GLU A 116 -16.44 20.89 -16.13
C GLU A 116 -15.91 21.89 -17.16
N MET A 117 -15.91 21.55 -18.46
CA MET A 117 -15.50 22.46 -19.54
C MET A 117 -16.31 23.77 -19.57
N SER A 118 -17.59 23.73 -19.19
CA SER A 118 -18.43 24.92 -19.04
C SER A 118 -18.45 25.49 -17.62
N GLY A 119 -17.71 24.89 -16.70
CA GLY A 119 -17.65 25.28 -15.29
C GLY A 119 -16.72 26.46 -15.02
N ASN A 120 -16.86 27.05 -13.83
CA ASN A 120 -16.01 28.14 -13.36
C ASN A 120 -14.86 27.66 -12.46
N GLU A 121 -14.84 26.37 -12.11
CA GLU A 121 -13.95 25.84 -11.08
C GLU A 121 -12.61 25.33 -11.63
N LEU A 122 -12.59 24.79 -12.86
CA LEU A 122 -11.45 24.08 -13.44
C LEU A 122 -10.97 24.71 -14.75
N ASP A 123 -9.68 24.57 -15.03
CA ASP A 123 -9.05 25.01 -16.28
C ASP A 123 -8.09 23.95 -16.82
N PHE A 124 -8.58 23.14 -17.77
CA PHE A 124 -7.81 22.11 -18.46
C PHE A 124 -6.83 22.69 -19.50
N SER A 125 -6.79 24.01 -19.73
CA SER A 125 -5.83 24.62 -20.66
C SER A 125 -4.48 24.96 -20.02
N LYS A 126 -4.39 24.84 -18.69
CA LYS A 126 -3.23 25.31 -17.92
C LYS A 126 -2.09 24.32 -17.81
N SER A 127 -2.36 23.04 -18.01
CA SER A 127 -1.36 21.98 -18.10
C SER A 127 -1.16 21.62 -19.57
N LYS A 128 0.07 21.75 -20.07
CA LYS A 128 0.43 21.34 -21.43
C LYS A 128 1.86 20.84 -21.44
N ASP A 129 2.05 19.63 -21.96
CA ASP A 129 3.37 19.04 -22.17
C ASP A 129 4.25 19.02 -20.89
N GLY A 130 3.62 18.89 -19.72
CA GLY A 130 4.29 18.86 -18.40
C GLY A 130 4.50 20.24 -17.77
N GLU A 131 4.38 21.30 -18.56
CA GLU A 131 4.42 22.69 -18.09
C GLU A 131 3.05 23.08 -17.54
N VAL A 132 3.01 23.69 -16.35
CA VAL A 132 1.77 24.11 -15.70
C VAL A 132 1.79 25.62 -15.49
N SER A 133 0.96 26.35 -16.22
CA SER A 133 0.91 27.82 -16.17
C SER A 133 0.11 28.36 -14.97
N ASN A 134 0.37 29.62 -14.61
CA ASN A 134 -0.37 30.31 -13.56
C ASN A 134 -1.89 30.33 -13.84
N THR A 135 -2.66 30.13 -12.77
CA THR A 135 -4.11 30.15 -12.80
C THR A 135 -4.67 31.54 -12.58
N GLN A 136 -5.80 31.86 -13.24
CA GLN A 136 -6.56 33.07 -12.93
C GLN A 136 -7.38 32.87 -11.65
N SER A 137 -7.73 33.97 -10.98
CA SER A 137 -8.56 33.93 -9.77
C SER A 137 -9.85 33.11 -10.01
N ASN A 138 -10.09 32.11 -9.16
CA ASN A 138 -11.22 31.16 -9.14
C ASN A 138 -11.12 29.89 -10.01
N LYS A 139 -10.16 29.79 -10.95
CA LYS A 139 -9.94 28.57 -11.74
C LYS A 139 -8.74 27.79 -11.25
N ALA A 140 -8.82 26.46 -11.29
CA ALA A 140 -7.75 25.59 -10.83
C ALA A 140 -7.40 24.50 -11.85
N VAL A 141 -6.15 24.05 -11.82
CA VAL A 141 -5.69 22.92 -12.62
C VAL A 141 -6.29 21.62 -12.06
N PRO A 142 -6.89 20.76 -12.90
CA PRO A 142 -7.46 19.50 -12.45
C PRO A 142 -6.36 18.50 -12.09
N VAL A 143 -6.46 17.95 -10.88
CA VAL A 143 -5.51 16.98 -10.32
C VAL A 143 -6.14 15.59 -10.26
N VAL A 144 -5.39 14.61 -10.73
CA VAL A 144 -5.59 13.20 -10.37
C VAL A 144 -4.57 12.83 -9.31
N PHE A 145 -5.05 12.47 -8.11
CA PHE A 145 -4.21 11.91 -7.06
C PHE A 145 -4.11 10.40 -7.21
N MET A 146 -2.90 9.87 -7.16
CA MET A 146 -2.64 8.44 -7.25
C MET A 146 -1.75 8.00 -6.09
N ASP A 147 -2.03 6.86 -5.45
CA ASP A 147 -0.99 6.16 -4.69
C ASP A 147 0.10 5.62 -5.65
N ILE A 148 1.23 5.16 -5.11
CA ILE A 148 2.35 4.59 -5.88
C ILE A 148 2.39 3.07 -5.75
N ASP A 149 2.37 2.55 -4.52
CA ASP A 149 2.59 1.14 -4.22
C ASP A 149 1.32 0.35 -4.56
N GLU A 150 1.42 -0.72 -5.35
CA GLU A 150 0.28 -1.54 -5.82
C GLU A 150 -0.81 -0.79 -6.63
N THR A 151 -0.64 0.53 -6.80
CA THR A 151 -1.49 1.41 -7.61
C THR A 151 -0.79 1.77 -8.92
N VAL A 152 0.40 2.36 -8.89
CA VAL A 152 1.17 2.71 -10.11
C VAL A 152 2.27 1.70 -10.38
N LEU A 153 2.97 1.28 -9.33
CA LEU A 153 4.13 0.42 -9.37
C LEU A 153 3.91 -0.80 -8.47
N VAL A 154 4.25 -1.99 -8.96
CA VAL A 154 4.18 -3.21 -8.14
C VAL A 154 5.43 -3.35 -7.26
N ASN A 155 5.28 -3.97 -6.10
CA ASN A 155 6.31 -4.23 -5.10
C ASN A 155 6.81 -5.68 -5.09
N GLU A 156 6.76 -6.34 -6.25
CA GLU A 156 7.07 -7.77 -6.41
C GLU A 156 8.35 -8.21 -5.68
N TYR A 157 9.43 -7.45 -5.81
CA TYR A 157 10.72 -7.83 -5.26
C TYR A 157 10.77 -7.64 -3.74
N SER A 158 10.26 -6.53 -3.20
CA SER A 158 10.26 -6.30 -1.76
C SER A 158 9.29 -7.23 -1.03
N GLU A 159 8.10 -7.46 -1.60
CA GLU A 159 7.10 -8.36 -1.01
C GLU A 159 7.58 -9.82 -1.04
N SER A 160 8.12 -10.29 -2.16
CA SER A 160 8.66 -11.65 -2.24
C SER A 160 9.90 -11.83 -1.35
N TRP A 161 10.81 -10.87 -1.32
CA TRP A 161 11.98 -10.90 -0.44
C TRP A 161 11.59 -10.91 1.04
N MET A 162 10.58 -10.13 1.43
CA MET A 162 10.07 -10.12 2.80
C MET A 162 9.68 -11.53 3.25
N ILE A 163 8.93 -12.25 2.42
CA ILE A 163 8.50 -13.62 2.74
C ILE A 163 9.67 -14.59 2.66
N TYR A 164 10.47 -14.53 1.60
CA TYR A 164 11.48 -15.55 1.30
C TYR A 164 12.74 -15.43 2.16
N GLU A 165 13.27 -14.21 2.34
CA GLU A 165 14.54 -13.96 3.05
C GLU A 165 14.33 -13.37 4.45
N ASN A 166 13.27 -12.58 4.68
CA ASN A 166 13.10 -11.82 5.93
C ASN A 166 12.03 -12.39 6.88
N ASN A 167 11.73 -13.68 6.78
CA ASN A 167 10.79 -14.40 7.64
C ASN A 167 9.41 -13.71 7.76
N GLY A 168 8.97 -13.05 6.69
CA GLY A 168 7.70 -12.34 6.63
C GLY A 168 7.65 -11.03 7.42
N LYS A 169 8.80 -10.38 7.64
CA LYS A 169 8.90 -9.08 8.33
C LYS A 169 9.19 -7.96 7.34
N PHE A 170 8.39 -6.90 7.39
CA PHE A 170 8.63 -5.71 6.59
C PHE A 170 9.92 -4.99 7.04
N ASP A 171 10.69 -4.51 6.07
CA ASP A 171 11.91 -3.70 6.26
C ASP A 171 11.83 -2.46 5.37
N GLU A 172 11.61 -1.31 6.00
CA GLU A 172 11.48 -0.02 5.31
C GLU A 172 12.80 0.42 4.65
N ASP A 173 13.94 0.16 5.28
CA ASP A 173 15.25 0.55 4.74
C ASP A 173 15.59 -0.27 3.50
N PHE A 174 15.26 -1.56 3.52
CA PHE A 174 15.36 -2.41 2.33
C PHE A 174 14.43 -1.92 1.22
N LYS A 175 13.17 -1.61 1.54
CA LYS A 175 12.20 -1.08 0.58
C LYS A 175 12.69 0.22 -0.05
N ASN A 176 13.19 1.17 0.75
CA ASN A 176 13.76 2.43 0.27
C ASN A 176 14.95 2.20 -0.69
N LYS A 177 15.83 1.23 -0.39
CA LYS A 177 16.93 0.84 -1.29
C LYS A 177 16.41 0.26 -2.60
N VAL A 178 15.30 -0.47 -2.58
CA VAL A 178 14.66 -1.00 -3.80
C VAL A 178 14.05 0.14 -4.63
N ASP A 179 13.33 1.06 -3.99
CA ASP A 179 12.74 2.22 -4.68
C ASP A 179 13.82 3.11 -5.31
N ALA A 180 14.92 3.36 -4.60
CA ALA A 180 16.07 4.11 -5.10
C ALA A 180 16.72 3.49 -6.35
N LYS A 181 16.62 2.16 -6.55
CA LYS A 181 17.11 1.52 -7.79
C LYS A 181 16.26 1.86 -9.01
N GLY A 182 14.96 2.15 -8.83
CA GLY A 182 14.07 2.50 -9.94
C GLY A 182 13.90 1.38 -10.97
N ASN A 183 13.63 0.15 -10.51
CA ASN A 183 13.43 -1.03 -11.39
C ASN A 183 12.10 -1.79 -11.14
N ARG A 184 11.11 -1.16 -10.50
CA ARG A 184 9.79 -1.74 -10.26
C ARG A 184 8.99 -1.81 -11.57
N LYS A 185 8.10 -2.81 -11.70
CA LYS A 185 7.17 -2.89 -12.84
C LYS A 185 5.96 -1.98 -12.63
N ALA A 186 5.32 -1.59 -13.71
CA ALA A 186 4.05 -0.86 -13.66
C ALA A 186 2.89 -1.79 -13.31
N VAL A 187 1.92 -1.29 -12.57
CA VAL A 187 0.57 -1.84 -12.54
C VAL A 187 -0.05 -1.69 -13.94
N PRO A 188 -0.68 -2.73 -14.51
CA PRO A 188 -1.24 -2.70 -15.86
C PRO A 188 -2.24 -1.54 -16.05
N GLY A 189 -1.98 -0.68 -17.04
CA GLY A 189 -2.84 0.48 -17.36
C GLY A 189 -2.40 1.81 -16.74
N ALA A 190 -1.65 1.79 -15.64
CA ALA A 190 -1.29 3.00 -14.89
C ALA A 190 -0.51 4.02 -15.74
N ILE A 191 0.53 3.57 -16.46
CA ILE A 191 1.39 4.45 -17.27
C ILE A 191 0.61 5.12 -18.40
N ASN A 192 -0.24 4.35 -19.10
CA ASN A 192 -1.08 4.87 -20.17
C ASN A 192 -2.06 5.91 -19.63
N PHE A 193 -2.63 5.67 -18.46
CA PHE A 193 -3.55 6.60 -17.82
C PHE A 193 -2.84 7.90 -17.36
N ILE A 194 -1.65 7.81 -16.75
CA ILE A 194 -0.85 9.00 -16.40
C ILE A 194 -0.62 9.88 -17.62
N ASN A 195 -0.15 9.29 -18.73
CA ASN A 195 0.06 10.02 -19.98
C ASN A 195 -1.24 10.61 -20.54
N HIS A 196 -2.37 9.90 -20.40
CA HIS A 196 -3.69 10.40 -20.82
C HIS A 196 -4.10 11.65 -20.05
N VAL A 197 -3.93 11.66 -18.72
CA VAL A 197 -4.26 12.82 -17.86
C VAL A 197 -3.50 14.07 -18.31
N PHE A 198 -2.18 13.97 -18.48
CA PHE A 198 -1.34 15.09 -18.91
C PHE A 198 -1.68 15.56 -20.33
N THR A 199 -1.87 14.61 -21.27
CA THR A 199 -2.25 14.93 -22.66
C THR A 199 -3.61 15.65 -22.73
N ASN A 200 -4.46 15.45 -21.74
CA ASN A 200 -5.81 16.00 -21.70
C ASN A 200 -5.98 17.18 -20.73
N GLY A 201 -4.89 17.80 -20.28
CA GLY A 201 -4.94 19.08 -19.56
C GLY A 201 -5.10 18.95 -18.03
N GLY A 202 -5.03 17.73 -17.51
CA GLY A 202 -4.86 17.50 -16.08
C GLY A 202 -3.39 17.34 -15.69
N ILE A 203 -3.16 17.13 -14.40
CA ILE A 203 -1.86 16.71 -13.85
C ILE A 203 -2.05 15.54 -12.89
N VAL A 204 -1.00 14.73 -12.74
CA VAL A 204 -0.96 13.65 -11.75
C VAL A 204 -0.09 14.06 -10.56
N LEU A 205 -0.64 13.91 -9.36
CA LEU A 205 0.09 14.01 -8.10
C LEU A 205 0.10 12.64 -7.42
N PHE A 206 1.22 12.25 -6.85
CA PHE A 206 1.40 11.01 -6.10
C PHE A 206 1.26 11.25 -4.59
N ASN A 207 0.25 10.63 -3.96
CA ASN A 207 0.00 10.71 -2.53
C ASN A 207 0.29 9.37 -1.85
N SER A 208 1.56 9.11 -1.57
CA SER A 208 2.01 7.80 -1.09
C SER A 208 2.50 7.80 0.36
N GLY A 209 2.45 6.62 0.96
CA GLY A 209 3.08 6.32 2.26
C GLY A 209 4.60 6.22 2.19
N ILE A 210 5.19 6.16 0.99
CA ILE A 210 6.64 6.16 0.78
C ILE A 210 7.26 7.40 1.47
N PRO A 211 8.32 7.26 2.27
CA PRO A 211 9.06 8.41 2.78
C PRO A 211 9.63 9.23 1.63
N GLN A 212 9.42 10.56 1.64
CA GLN A 212 9.92 11.48 0.61
C GLN A 212 11.44 11.71 0.69
N LEU A 213 12.21 10.63 0.69
CA LEU A 213 13.67 10.63 0.64
C LEU A 213 14.12 10.88 -0.80
N LYS A 214 15.15 11.71 -0.96
CA LYS A 214 15.66 12.12 -2.27
C LYS A 214 16.01 10.93 -3.15
N GLU A 215 16.73 9.95 -2.63
CA GLU A 215 17.18 8.79 -3.38
C GLU A 215 15.99 7.94 -3.86
N SER A 216 14.99 7.72 -3.01
CA SER A 216 13.77 6.98 -3.34
C SER A 216 12.98 7.69 -4.43
N ILE A 217 12.73 9.00 -4.28
CA ILE A 217 11.97 9.77 -5.26
C ILE A 217 12.71 9.83 -6.62
N GLU A 218 14.02 10.05 -6.63
CA GLU A 218 14.80 10.03 -7.86
C GLU A 218 14.81 8.64 -8.54
N GLY A 219 14.84 7.57 -7.74
CA GLY A 219 14.64 6.20 -8.22
C GLY A 219 13.27 6.01 -8.88
N ILE A 220 12.20 6.45 -8.22
CA ILE A 220 10.83 6.36 -8.73
C ILE A 220 10.66 7.19 -10.01
N LYS A 221 11.21 8.40 -10.09
CA LYS A 221 11.18 9.19 -11.34
C LYS A 221 11.84 8.46 -12.50
N ARG A 222 13.05 7.92 -12.29
CA ARG A 222 13.73 7.09 -13.32
C ARG A 222 12.87 5.89 -13.71
N ASN A 223 12.22 5.27 -12.74
CA ASN A 223 11.33 4.14 -12.95
C ASN A 223 10.14 4.50 -13.85
N LEU A 224 9.44 5.61 -13.54
CA LEU A 224 8.29 6.10 -14.31
C LEU A 224 8.68 6.41 -15.76
N ILE A 225 9.81 7.11 -15.95
CA ILE A 225 10.33 7.45 -17.28
C ILE A 225 10.65 6.18 -18.07
N LYS A 226 11.37 5.23 -17.44
CA LYS A 226 11.73 3.94 -18.06
C LYS A 226 10.49 3.14 -18.47
N LEU A 227 9.41 3.22 -17.70
CA LEU A 227 8.16 2.51 -17.97
C LEU A 227 7.27 3.20 -19.02
N GLY A 228 7.61 4.43 -19.44
CA GLY A 228 6.93 5.13 -20.53
C GLY A 228 6.11 6.35 -20.13
N VAL A 229 6.20 6.83 -18.87
CA VAL A 229 5.74 8.20 -18.58
C VAL A 229 6.66 9.17 -19.31
N LYS A 230 6.10 10.12 -20.07
CA LYS A 230 6.94 11.06 -20.80
C LYS A 230 7.80 11.87 -19.85
N LYS A 231 9.07 12.06 -20.19
CA LYS A 231 10.07 12.67 -19.28
C LYS A 231 9.69 14.08 -18.88
N GLU A 232 9.11 14.83 -19.81
CA GLU A 232 8.62 16.19 -19.61
C GLU A 232 7.49 16.28 -18.58
N TYR A 233 6.80 15.17 -18.23
CA TYR A 233 5.76 15.18 -17.20
C TYR A 233 6.31 14.99 -15.78
N VAL A 234 7.53 14.49 -15.64
CA VAL A 234 8.05 13.96 -14.36
C VAL A 234 8.82 15.03 -13.59
N HIS A 235 8.16 15.62 -12.58
CA HIS A 235 8.70 16.71 -11.75
C HIS A 235 8.62 16.44 -10.24
N ASP A 236 9.41 17.15 -9.44
CA ASP A 236 9.34 17.07 -7.97
C ASP A 236 7.96 17.40 -7.41
N TRP A 237 7.26 18.36 -8.04
CA TRP A 237 5.94 18.79 -7.57
C TRP A 237 4.88 17.71 -7.67
N MET A 238 5.16 16.60 -8.39
CA MET A 238 4.26 15.45 -8.41
C MET A 238 4.27 14.68 -7.09
N PHE A 239 5.29 14.81 -6.23
CA PHE A 239 5.46 13.93 -5.08
C PHE A 239 4.97 14.57 -3.78
N TRP A 240 3.83 14.06 -3.30
CA TRP A 240 3.15 14.46 -2.06
C TRP A 240 3.15 13.28 -1.09
N CYS A 241 4.33 12.76 -0.80
CA CYS A 241 4.49 11.53 -0.05
C CYS A 241 4.64 11.78 1.46
N SER A 242 4.91 10.72 2.23
CA SER A 242 5.12 10.82 3.67
C SER A 242 6.28 11.77 3.99
N GLY A 243 6.04 12.74 4.86
CA GLY A 243 7.02 13.79 5.21
C GLY A 243 6.80 15.15 4.55
N VAL A 244 5.89 15.26 3.59
CA VAL A 244 5.48 16.55 3.01
C VAL A 244 4.57 17.29 3.97
N ASP A 245 5.03 18.42 4.52
CA ASP A 245 4.23 19.28 5.39
C ASP A 245 3.44 20.29 4.56
N THR A 246 2.14 20.04 4.44
CA THR A 246 1.22 20.90 3.68
C THR A 246 0.39 21.80 4.57
N LYS A 247 0.59 21.79 5.89
CA LYS A 247 -0.33 22.45 6.82
C LYS A 247 -0.33 23.96 6.65
N ALA A 248 -1.52 24.52 6.51
CA ALA A 248 -1.71 25.95 6.64
C ALA A 248 -1.43 26.39 8.09
N LYS A 249 -0.65 27.47 8.24
CA LYS A 249 -0.43 28.14 9.53
C LYS A 249 -1.17 29.47 9.48
N ASN A 250 -2.02 29.72 10.47
CA ASN A 250 -2.87 30.93 10.52
C ASN A 250 -3.69 31.14 9.23
N GLY A 251 -4.17 30.04 8.63
CA GLY A 251 -4.94 30.07 7.38
C GLY A 251 -4.13 30.32 6.11
N LYS A 252 -2.79 30.33 6.19
CA LYS A 252 -1.90 30.53 5.05
C LYS A 252 -0.94 29.37 4.84
N TYR A 253 -0.72 29.00 3.58
CA TYR A 253 0.29 28.03 3.20
C TYR A 253 1.63 28.76 3.02
N GLU A 254 2.43 28.83 4.08
CA GLU A 254 3.73 29.54 4.05
C GLU A 254 4.70 28.93 3.05
N ASP A 255 4.79 27.60 3.02
CA ASP A 255 5.58 26.86 2.05
C ASP A 255 4.76 26.55 0.81
N LYS A 256 5.10 27.21 -0.30
CA LYS A 256 4.45 27.01 -1.62
C LYS A 256 5.04 25.87 -2.43
N SER A 257 6.10 25.22 -1.93
CA SER A 257 6.78 24.09 -2.58
C SER A 257 7.13 23.01 -1.56
N PRO A 258 6.16 22.50 -0.76
CA PRO A 258 6.43 21.63 0.37
C PRO A 258 7.08 20.30 -0.02
N TRP A 259 6.87 19.85 -1.26
CA TRP A 259 7.54 18.66 -1.80
C TRP A 259 9.07 18.83 -1.85
N LYS A 260 9.56 20.04 -2.16
CA LYS A 260 10.99 20.35 -2.27
C LYS A 260 11.62 20.45 -0.90
N THR A 261 10.94 21.14 0.03
CA THR A 261 11.34 21.20 1.43
C THR A 261 11.46 19.80 2.04
N ALA A 262 10.52 18.89 1.75
CA ALA A 262 10.59 17.51 2.20
C ALA A 262 11.79 16.75 1.59
N LEU A 263 12.03 16.90 0.28
CA LEU A 263 13.17 16.26 -0.41
C LEU A 263 14.53 16.72 0.12
N GLU A 264 14.63 17.96 0.59
CA GLU A 264 15.86 18.56 1.11
C GLU A 264 16.03 18.32 2.62
N ASN A 265 14.99 17.82 3.31
CA ASN A 265 15.00 17.61 4.75
C ASN A 265 15.65 16.27 5.14
N LYS A 266 16.83 16.34 5.76
CA LYS A 266 17.57 15.18 6.30
C LYS A 266 16.87 14.49 7.48
N ASN A 267 16.03 15.20 8.22
CA ASN A 267 15.31 14.72 9.40
C ASN A 267 13.80 14.67 9.12
N LEU A 268 13.43 13.89 8.11
CA LEU A 268 12.06 13.83 7.61
C LEU A 268 11.08 13.29 8.66
N ASN A 269 10.11 14.12 9.08
CA ASN A 269 9.01 13.65 9.92
C ASN A 269 7.90 13.03 9.07
N LYS A 270 7.97 11.71 8.89
CA LYS A 270 7.00 10.91 8.12
C LYS A 270 5.52 11.08 8.53
N LYS A 271 5.25 11.49 9.77
CA LYS A 271 3.89 11.60 10.32
C LYS A 271 3.35 13.03 10.34
N VAL A 272 3.98 13.95 9.62
CA VAL A 272 3.59 15.37 9.64
C VAL A 272 2.18 15.59 9.10
N THR A 273 1.79 14.88 8.05
CA THR A 273 0.47 14.95 7.40
C THR A 273 -0.07 13.57 7.05
N SER A 274 -1.40 13.42 7.06
CA SER A 274 -2.11 12.25 6.52
C SER A 274 -2.27 12.33 5.01
N LYS A 275 -2.71 11.22 4.37
CA LYS A 275 -3.04 11.25 2.93
C LYS A 275 -4.20 12.20 2.68
N ASN A 276 -5.25 12.12 3.50
CA ASN A 276 -6.42 12.97 3.37
C ASN A 276 -6.12 14.46 3.58
N GLN A 277 -5.25 14.82 4.53
CA GLN A 277 -4.80 16.21 4.72
C GLN A 277 -4.11 16.75 3.47
N ARG A 278 -3.17 16.00 2.86
CA ARG A 278 -2.48 16.44 1.63
C ARG A 278 -3.45 16.65 0.47
N MET A 279 -4.45 15.78 0.31
CA MET A 279 -5.47 15.93 -0.75
C MET A 279 -6.32 17.19 -0.56
N ASN A 280 -6.71 17.47 0.69
CA ASN A 280 -7.47 18.67 1.03
C ASN A 280 -6.62 19.93 0.78
N ASP A 281 -5.40 19.96 1.31
CA ASP A 281 -4.51 21.12 1.21
C ASP A 281 -4.20 21.48 -0.24
N VAL A 282 -3.95 20.49 -1.10
CA VAL A 282 -3.76 20.70 -2.54
C VAL A 282 -4.93 21.48 -3.14
N SER A 283 -6.16 21.22 -2.70
CA SER A 283 -7.35 21.92 -3.21
C SER A 283 -7.65 23.24 -2.49
N ASP A 284 -7.23 23.37 -1.23
CA ASP A 284 -7.55 24.50 -0.36
C ASP A 284 -6.61 25.70 -0.55
N ASN A 285 -5.41 25.50 -1.11
CA ASN A 285 -4.44 26.58 -1.32
C ASN A 285 -4.85 27.56 -2.45
N LYS A 286 -5.69 28.54 -2.09
CA LYS A 286 -6.14 29.62 -2.97
C LYS A 286 -5.03 30.61 -3.38
N GLU A 287 -3.91 30.62 -2.67
CA GLU A 287 -2.76 31.46 -3.03
C GLU A 287 -1.86 30.79 -4.08
N GLY A 288 -2.17 29.54 -4.47
CA GLY A 288 -1.46 28.75 -5.47
C GLY A 288 -0.17 28.12 -4.95
N TRP A 289 0.28 27.10 -5.68
CA TRP A 289 1.53 26.38 -5.46
C TRP A 289 2.61 26.89 -6.41
N ASN A 290 3.87 26.84 -5.95
CA ASN A 290 5.02 27.28 -6.73
C ASN A 290 5.65 26.12 -7.51
N PHE A 291 5.03 25.72 -8.63
CA PHE A 291 5.53 24.64 -9.47
C PHE A 291 6.83 25.01 -10.18
N LYS A 292 7.07 26.32 -10.38
CA LYS A 292 8.33 26.89 -10.90
C LYS A 292 9.57 26.42 -10.13
N ALA A 293 9.41 26.10 -8.85
CA ALA A 293 10.49 25.59 -8.00
C ALA A 293 11.09 24.24 -8.46
N SER A 294 10.33 23.46 -9.24
CA SER A 294 10.73 22.16 -9.80
C SER A 294 10.92 22.17 -11.31
N GLU A 295 10.26 23.08 -12.02
CA GLU A 295 10.32 23.22 -13.48
C GLU A 295 10.20 24.70 -13.84
N SER A 296 11.24 25.29 -14.43
CA SER A 296 11.37 26.75 -14.57
C SER A 296 10.31 27.47 -15.42
N LYS A 297 9.63 26.75 -16.34
CA LYS A 297 8.61 27.31 -17.23
C LYS A 297 7.21 27.28 -16.61
N SER A 298 7.03 26.49 -15.57
CA SER A 298 5.79 26.40 -14.81
C SER A 298 5.57 27.65 -13.96
N GLY A 299 4.33 27.82 -13.54
CA GLY A 299 3.85 28.91 -12.74
C GLY A 299 4.31 28.83 -11.29
N ASP A 300 4.42 29.99 -10.66
CA ASP A 300 4.68 30.16 -9.23
C ASP A 300 3.40 30.35 -8.39
N ASN A 301 2.25 30.46 -9.05
CA ASN A 301 0.91 30.63 -8.47
C ASN A 301 -0.09 29.74 -9.21
N VAL A 302 0.00 28.43 -8.96
CA VAL A 302 -0.86 27.41 -9.56
C VAL A 302 -1.87 26.90 -8.54
N GLN A 303 -3.14 27.29 -8.68
CA GLN A 303 -4.24 26.69 -7.92
C GLN A 303 -4.59 25.32 -8.51
N THR A 304 -4.90 24.35 -7.65
CA THR A 304 -5.21 22.97 -8.05
C THR A 304 -6.51 22.50 -7.41
N LYS A 305 -7.21 21.55 -8.05
CA LYS A 305 -8.39 20.88 -7.48
C LYS A 305 -8.36 19.41 -7.80
N VAL A 306 -8.49 18.58 -6.77
CA VAL A 306 -8.50 17.13 -6.92
C VAL A 306 -9.83 16.69 -7.53
N ILE A 307 -9.79 16.15 -8.74
CA ILE A 307 -10.96 15.63 -9.46
C ILE A 307 -11.02 14.10 -9.44
N MET A 308 -9.91 13.43 -9.10
CA MET A 308 -9.88 11.99 -9.03
C MET A 308 -8.87 11.52 -8.00
N LYS A 309 -9.23 10.44 -7.29
CA LYS A 309 -8.35 9.73 -6.36
C LYS A 309 -8.24 8.29 -6.82
N ILE A 310 -7.04 7.74 -6.88
CA ILE A 310 -6.78 6.36 -7.31
C ILE A 310 -5.87 5.70 -6.28
N GLY A 311 -6.26 4.53 -5.80
CA GLY A 311 -5.53 3.81 -4.77
C GLY A 311 -5.94 2.35 -4.66
N ASP A 312 -5.07 1.53 -4.10
CA ASP A 312 -5.27 0.11 -3.83
C ASP A 312 -5.68 -0.15 -2.36
N ASP A 313 -5.48 0.83 -1.47
CA ASP A 313 -5.97 0.82 -0.10
C ASP A 313 -7.12 1.82 0.04
N PHE A 314 -8.14 1.46 0.81
CA PHE A 314 -9.22 2.39 1.10
C PHE A 314 -8.72 3.67 1.80
N ASN A 315 -7.61 3.57 2.54
CA ASN A 315 -6.92 4.70 3.16
C ASN A 315 -6.44 5.76 2.16
N ASP A 316 -6.36 5.43 0.87
CA ASP A 316 -5.95 6.38 -0.18
C ASP A 316 -7.01 7.44 -0.45
N PHE A 317 -8.26 7.22 -0.02
CA PHE A 317 -9.38 8.12 -0.28
C PHE A 317 -9.71 9.03 0.90
N TYR A 318 -9.78 8.47 2.11
CA TYR A 318 -10.34 9.12 3.31
C TYR A 318 -9.70 8.61 4.63
N ASP A 319 -8.39 8.36 4.68
CA ASP A 319 -7.74 7.72 5.85
C ASP A 319 -8.15 8.31 7.21
N ASP A 320 -8.12 9.63 7.37
CA ASP A 320 -8.44 10.27 8.66
C ASP A 320 -9.84 9.92 9.19
N ALA A 321 -10.81 9.64 8.30
CA ALA A 321 -12.21 9.46 8.68
C ALA A 321 -12.47 8.22 9.55
N TYR A 322 -11.66 7.17 9.39
CA TYR A 322 -11.90 5.90 10.07
C TYR A 322 -10.61 5.25 10.59
N LYS A 323 -9.43 5.85 10.39
CA LYS A 323 -8.16 5.30 10.90
C LYS A 323 -8.11 5.11 12.42
N ASN A 324 -8.89 5.91 13.16
CA ASN A 324 -9.04 5.75 14.61
C ASN A 324 -10.12 4.74 15.01
N ALA A 325 -10.97 4.32 14.08
CA ALA A 325 -11.96 3.28 14.32
C ALA A 325 -11.26 1.92 14.36
N LYS A 326 -11.12 1.35 15.55
CA LYS A 326 -10.48 0.05 15.78
C LYS A 326 -11.41 -1.14 15.47
N THR A 327 -12.43 -0.92 14.65
CA THR A 327 -13.46 -1.91 14.33
C THR A 327 -13.33 -2.37 12.88
N PRO A 328 -13.29 -3.70 12.61
CA PRO A 328 -13.41 -4.21 11.25
C PRO A 328 -14.65 -3.61 10.55
N GLY A 329 -14.51 -3.22 9.28
CA GLY A 329 -15.63 -2.67 8.50
C GLY A 329 -15.96 -1.19 8.73
N ALA A 330 -15.24 -0.48 9.62
CA ALA A 330 -15.50 0.95 9.86
C ALA A 330 -15.43 1.82 8.59
N ASN A 331 -14.59 1.45 7.64
CA ASN A 331 -14.51 2.08 6.33
C ASN A 331 -15.78 1.86 5.50
N ILE A 332 -16.32 0.64 5.48
CA ILE A 332 -17.57 0.29 4.80
C ILE A 332 -18.74 1.06 5.43
N ASP A 333 -18.81 1.09 6.75
CA ASP A 333 -19.83 1.83 7.50
C ASP A 333 -19.76 3.33 7.18
N PHE A 334 -18.55 3.89 7.17
CA PHE A 334 -18.32 5.29 6.84
C PHE A 334 -18.82 5.62 5.43
N ILE A 335 -18.50 4.78 4.43
CA ILE A 335 -18.91 5.03 3.06
C ILE A 335 -20.42 4.90 2.89
N THR A 336 -21.00 3.82 3.41
CA THR A 336 -22.42 3.51 3.25
C THR A 336 -23.29 4.55 3.95
N LYS A 337 -22.97 4.89 5.21
CA LYS A 337 -23.73 5.87 6.00
C LYS A 337 -23.73 7.25 5.38
N ASN A 338 -22.66 7.61 4.66
CA ASN A 338 -22.50 8.93 4.08
C ASN A 338 -22.75 8.97 2.56
N ASN A 339 -23.26 7.87 1.97
CA ASN A 339 -23.54 7.76 0.54
C ASN A 339 -22.33 8.19 -0.33
N LEU A 340 -21.14 7.68 0.01
CA LEU A 340 -19.88 7.99 -0.69
C LEU A 340 -19.52 6.94 -1.75
N ASP A 341 -20.26 5.84 -1.81
CA ASP A 341 -20.18 4.83 -2.87
C ASP A 341 -20.46 5.43 -4.25
N ARG A 342 -21.30 6.47 -4.33
CA ARG A 342 -21.51 7.27 -5.55
C ARG A 342 -20.23 7.80 -6.19
N LEU A 343 -19.17 8.07 -5.40
CA LEU A 343 -17.89 8.53 -5.93
C LEU A 343 -17.13 7.42 -6.66
N PHE A 344 -17.53 6.16 -6.51
CA PHE A 344 -16.94 5.01 -7.21
C PHE A 344 -17.87 4.46 -8.31
N THR A 345 -19.14 4.85 -8.34
CA THR A 345 -20.16 4.24 -9.21
C THR A 345 -20.78 5.22 -10.22
N GLU A 346 -20.89 6.51 -9.91
CA GLU A 346 -21.43 7.53 -10.84
C GLU A 346 -20.37 7.99 -11.85
N ILE A 347 -20.12 7.17 -12.87
CA ILE A 347 -19.06 7.34 -13.89
C ILE A 347 -19.09 8.68 -14.67
N GLU A 348 -20.24 9.35 -14.70
CA GLU A 348 -20.38 10.70 -15.30
C GLU A 348 -19.79 11.81 -14.40
N GLY A 349 -19.25 11.45 -13.24
CA GLY A 349 -18.75 12.36 -12.23
C GLY A 349 -19.88 12.92 -11.37
N THR A 350 -19.67 12.87 -10.05
CA THR A 350 -20.63 13.35 -9.05
C THR A 350 -20.02 14.48 -8.23
N LYS A 351 -20.84 15.23 -7.48
CA LYS A 351 -20.29 16.33 -6.65
C LYS A 351 -19.25 15.77 -5.70
N GLY A 352 -18.04 16.28 -5.77
CA GLY A 352 -16.94 15.80 -4.94
C GLY A 352 -17.20 16.03 -3.47
N VAL A 353 -16.38 15.41 -2.63
CA VAL A 353 -16.43 15.64 -1.18
C VAL A 353 -15.06 15.95 -0.62
N LYS A 354 -15.05 16.88 0.32
CA LYS A 354 -13.96 17.11 1.25
C LYS A 354 -14.30 16.39 2.55
N VAL A 355 -13.32 15.66 3.08
CA VAL A 355 -13.46 15.01 4.38
C VAL A 355 -12.43 15.60 5.32
N THR A 356 -12.88 16.15 6.44
CA THR A 356 -12.04 16.63 7.53
C THR A 356 -12.36 15.88 8.81
N VAL A 357 -11.49 15.97 9.81
CA VAL A 357 -11.73 15.39 11.13
C VAL A 357 -11.60 16.48 12.18
N GLU A 358 -12.67 16.69 12.94
CA GLU A 358 -12.71 17.60 14.07
C GLU A 358 -13.08 16.79 15.31
N ASN A 359 -12.25 16.82 16.36
CA ASN A 359 -12.47 16.05 17.60
C ASN A 359 -12.73 14.55 17.39
N ASN A 360 -11.99 13.92 16.46
CA ASN A 360 -12.18 12.52 16.02
C ASN A 360 -13.53 12.21 15.36
N VAL A 361 -14.29 13.24 14.97
CA VAL A 361 -15.54 13.09 14.21
C VAL A 361 -15.28 13.50 12.76
N PRO A 362 -15.51 12.60 11.79
CA PRO A 362 -15.42 12.95 10.38
C PRO A 362 -16.52 13.93 9.99
N LYS A 363 -16.14 14.98 9.29
CA LYS A 363 -17.05 15.96 8.68
C LYS A 363 -16.91 15.87 7.16
N ILE A 364 -18.04 15.91 6.47
CA ILE A 364 -18.10 15.78 5.01
C ILE A 364 -18.73 17.06 4.46
N GLU A 365 -18.05 17.65 3.48
CA GLU A 365 -18.48 18.87 2.80
C GLU A 365 -18.54 18.61 1.30
N ASN A 366 -19.65 18.96 0.66
CA ASN A 366 -19.75 18.87 -0.80
C ASN A 366 -18.87 19.93 -1.45
N LEU A 367 -18.15 19.52 -2.48
CA LEU A 367 -17.32 20.37 -3.31
C LEU A 367 -18.13 20.97 -4.46
N ASN A 368 -17.65 22.11 -4.97
CA ASN A 368 -18.32 22.78 -6.09
C ASN A 368 -18.01 22.14 -7.45
N TRP A 369 -17.01 21.28 -7.53
CA TRP A 369 -16.61 20.54 -8.74
C TRP A 369 -16.89 19.04 -8.60
N HIS A 370 -16.84 18.34 -9.74
CA HIS A 370 -17.07 16.90 -9.79
C HIS A 370 -15.81 16.09 -9.45
N GLN A 371 -16.02 14.91 -8.84
CA GLN A 371 -14.99 13.93 -8.56
C GLN A 371 -15.40 12.51 -8.95
N PHE A 372 -14.41 11.63 -9.09
CA PHE A 372 -14.58 10.19 -9.17
C PHE A 372 -13.38 9.48 -8.54
N ASN A 373 -13.59 8.35 -7.87
CA ASN A 373 -12.56 7.56 -7.22
C ASN A 373 -12.41 6.20 -7.91
N ILE A 374 -11.18 5.72 -7.97
CA ILE A 374 -10.85 4.42 -8.57
C ILE A 374 -10.12 3.59 -7.53
N GLN A 375 -10.75 2.49 -7.13
CA GLN A 375 -10.08 1.44 -6.39
C GLN A 375 -9.31 0.56 -7.37
N ILE A 376 -8.00 0.42 -7.21
CA ILE A 376 -7.20 -0.60 -7.88
C ILE A 376 -7.42 -1.90 -7.11
N PRO A 377 -8.08 -2.90 -7.71
CA PRO A 377 -8.38 -4.14 -7.01
C PRO A 377 -7.15 -5.03 -6.91
N GLY A 378 -7.16 -5.90 -5.90
CA GLY A 378 -6.26 -7.04 -5.83
C GLY A 378 -5.13 -6.94 -4.82
N ASN A 379 -4.87 -5.80 -4.17
CA ASN A 379 -3.93 -5.81 -3.04
C ASN A 379 -4.51 -6.56 -1.83
N ALA A 380 -4.40 -7.88 -1.89
CA ALA A 380 -4.74 -8.82 -0.82
C ALA A 380 -3.49 -9.25 -0.03
N MET A 381 -2.35 -8.60 -0.28
CA MET A 381 -1.07 -8.91 0.36
C MET A 381 -0.93 -8.13 1.67
N TYR A 382 -1.29 -6.85 1.66
CA TYR A 382 -1.23 -5.95 2.81
C TYR A 382 -2.21 -4.77 2.65
N GLY A 383 -2.26 -3.88 3.63
CA GLY A 383 -3.06 -2.65 3.61
C GLY A 383 -3.78 -2.39 4.93
N GLY A 384 -4.54 -1.31 5.03
CA GLY A 384 -5.33 -0.94 6.20
C GLY A 384 -6.27 -2.04 6.68
N TRP A 385 -6.81 -2.82 5.73
CA TRP A 385 -7.67 -3.97 6.02
C TRP A 385 -6.96 -5.06 6.86
N THR A 386 -5.63 -5.17 6.77
CA THR A 386 -4.84 -6.14 7.55
C THR A 386 -4.51 -5.68 8.97
N ALA A 387 -4.79 -4.43 9.35
CA ALA A 387 -4.38 -3.88 10.65
C ALA A 387 -4.93 -4.70 11.84
N ASN A 388 -6.18 -5.16 11.74
CA ASN A 388 -6.81 -6.01 12.75
C ASN A 388 -6.19 -7.42 12.84
N TYR A 389 -5.42 -7.82 11.81
CA TYR A 389 -4.74 -9.10 11.71
C TYR A 389 -3.21 -8.96 11.83
N SER A 390 -2.74 -7.88 12.46
CA SER A 390 -1.30 -7.62 12.67
C SER A 390 -0.50 -7.67 11.37
N TYR A 391 -1.04 -7.07 10.32
CA TYR A 391 -0.41 -6.97 8.99
C TYR A 391 -0.07 -8.33 8.37
N GLY A 392 -1.02 -9.27 8.44
CA GLY A 392 -0.91 -10.57 7.78
C GLY A 392 -0.30 -11.68 8.63
N ALA A 393 -0.24 -11.51 9.96
CA ALA A 393 0.27 -12.52 10.87
C ALA A 393 -0.55 -13.82 10.76
N PHE A 394 0.15 -14.94 10.50
CA PHE A 394 -0.49 -16.22 10.22
C PHE A 394 -1.48 -16.67 11.31
N ASP A 395 -1.12 -16.55 12.59
CA ASP A 395 -1.99 -17.00 13.69
C ASP A 395 -3.28 -16.18 13.80
N LYS A 396 -3.22 -14.89 13.45
CA LYS A 396 -4.38 -13.99 13.44
C LYS A 396 -5.31 -14.29 12.28
N LEU A 397 -4.75 -14.48 11.08
CA LEU A 397 -5.53 -14.88 9.90
C LEU A 397 -6.13 -16.27 10.08
N TRP A 398 -5.41 -17.22 10.70
CA TRP A 398 -5.94 -18.53 11.04
C TRP A 398 -7.16 -18.44 11.97
N LYS A 399 -7.11 -17.59 13.00
CA LYS A 399 -8.25 -17.35 13.90
C LYS A 399 -9.43 -16.72 13.16
N ALA A 400 -9.17 -15.76 12.27
CA ALA A 400 -10.21 -15.15 11.46
C ALA A 400 -10.88 -16.17 10.52
N LEU A 401 -10.10 -17.06 9.88
CA LEU A 401 -10.65 -18.15 9.07
C LEU A 401 -11.50 -19.11 9.88
N LYS A 402 -11.07 -19.43 11.11
CA LYS A 402 -11.87 -20.25 12.02
C LYS A 402 -13.22 -19.60 12.34
N GLU A 403 -13.23 -18.31 12.64
CA GLU A 403 -14.46 -17.56 12.90
C GLU A 403 -15.38 -17.52 11.66
N ILE A 404 -14.82 -17.29 10.47
CA ILE A 404 -15.58 -17.36 9.20
C ILE A 404 -16.19 -18.75 9.00
N TYR A 405 -15.41 -19.80 9.24
CA TYR A 405 -15.90 -21.18 9.17
C TYR A 405 -17.04 -21.40 10.16
N GLU A 406 -16.84 -21.12 11.46
CA GLU A 406 -17.84 -21.35 12.51
C GLU A 406 -19.14 -20.56 12.29
N ASN A 407 -19.05 -19.37 11.69
CA ASN A 407 -20.21 -18.52 11.38
C ASN A 407 -20.85 -18.83 10.02
N SER A 408 -20.24 -19.68 9.19
CA SER A 408 -20.79 -20.01 7.87
C SER A 408 -22.06 -20.84 8.01
N LYS A 409 -23.13 -20.41 7.33
CA LYS A 409 -24.39 -21.15 7.23
C LYS A 409 -24.32 -22.32 6.25
N ASP A 410 -23.23 -22.44 5.50
CA ASP A 410 -22.98 -23.53 4.55
C ASP A 410 -22.40 -24.77 5.25
N ASN A 411 -22.00 -24.65 6.52
CA ASN A 411 -21.57 -25.77 7.34
C ASN A 411 -22.80 -26.60 7.75
N VAL A 412 -23.14 -27.60 6.93
CA VAL A 412 -24.13 -28.65 7.23
C VAL A 412 -23.55 -29.68 8.20
#